data_AF-A0A6A0APJ6-F1
#
_entry.id   AF-A0A6A0APJ6-F1
#
_cell.length_a   1.000
_cell.length_b   1.000
_cell.length_c   1.000
_cell.angle_alpha   90.00
_cell.angle_beta   90.00
_cell.angle_gamma   90.00
#
_symmetry.space_group_name_H-M   'P 1'
#
loop_
_entity.id
_entity.type
_entity.pdbx_description
1 polymer ?
#
loop_
_entity_poly.entity_id
_entity_poly.type
_entity_poly.pdbx_seq_one_letter_code
_entity_poly.pdbx_strand_id
1 'polypeptide(L)'
;VKVTVHGQTDEHLTFLFAHDTDPFNRWESGQRLSRKLLLQLYSAAQAANASSEDRQRLHGALAEAGGVPEALSAAFKALLTDKDLDGSFKAMAVSLPGGTELLDAIPDADPTLIHE
;
A
#
# COMPACT_ATOMS: atom_id res chain seq x y z
N VAL A 1 -18.83 -9.51 11.60
CA VAL A 1 -18.78 -10.25 10.31
C VAL A 1 -18.02 -9.37 9.34
N LYS A 2 -16.86 -9.81 8.82
CA LYS A 2 -16.14 -9.08 7.77
C LYS A 2 -16.74 -9.53 6.44
N VAL A 3 -17.43 -8.63 5.74
CA VAL A 3 -17.95 -8.88 4.39
C VAL A 3 -16.90 -8.35 3.42
N THR A 4 -16.24 -9.24 2.68
CA THR A 4 -15.24 -8.85 1.67
C THR A 4 -15.91 -8.80 0.30
N VAL A 5 -15.82 -7.67 -0.39
CA VAL A 5 -16.29 -7.52 -1.77
C VAL A 5 -15.16 -7.89 -2.75
N HIS A 6 -15.46 -8.80 -3.68
CA HIS A 6 -14.51 -9.26 -4.71
C HIS A 6 -14.79 -8.58 -6.07
N GLY A 7 -13.77 -8.54 -6.94
CA GLY A 7 -13.90 -8.05 -8.32
C GLY A 7 -13.71 -6.53 -8.52
N GLN A 8 -13.37 -5.78 -7.47
CA GLN A 8 -13.00 -4.36 -7.59
C GLN A 8 -11.61 -4.23 -8.22
N THR A 9 -11.48 -3.32 -9.20
CA THR A 9 -10.19 -2.95 -9.79
C THR A 9 -9.44 -1.97 -8.89
N ASP A 10 -8.18 -1.70 -9.20
CA ASP A 10 -7.38 -0.72 -8.44
C ASP A 10 -7.97 0.69 -8.56
N GLU A 11 -8.57 1.03 -9.71
CA GLU A 11 -9.29 2.30 -9.91
C GLU A 11 -10.53 2.37 -9.01
N HIS A 12 -11.30 1.28 -8.90
CA HIS A 12 -12.43 1.22 -7.97
C HIS A 12 -11.96 1.41 -6.52
N LEU A 13 -10.91 0.71 -6.10
CA LEU A 13 -10.38 0.84 -4.74
C LEU A 13 -9.83 2.23 -4.47
N THR A 14 -9.19 2.86 -5.46
CA THR A 14 -8.63 4.21 -5.30
C THR A 14 -9.75 5.23 -5.15
N PHE A 15 -10.82 5.10 -5.94
CA PHE A 15 -12.01 5.93 -5.81
C PHE A 15 -12.66 5.76 -4.42
N LEU A 16 -12.85 4.52 -3.98
CA LEU A 16 -13.42 4.23 -2.66
C LEU A 16 -12.55 4.81 -1.54
N PHE A 17 -11.23 4.63 -1.61
CA PHE A 17 -10.29 5.17 -0.62
C PHE A 17 -10.38 6.70 -0.51
N ALA A 18 -10.49 7.40 -1.64
CA ALA A 18 -10.54 8.86 -1.66
C ALA A 18 -11.91 9.44 -1.27
N HIS A 19 -13.01 8.72 -1.55
CA HIS A 19 -14.34 9.35 -1.62
C HIS A 19 -15.49 8.63 -0.93
N ASP A 20 -15.36 7.38 -0.48
CA ASP A 20 -16.49 6.64 0.10
C ASP A 20 -17.07 7.36 1.33
N THR A 21 -18.37 7.34 1.56
CA THR A 21 -18.95 7.95 2.76
C THR A 21 -18.71 7.12 4.02
N ASP A 22 -18.45 5.82 3.87
CA ASP A 22 -18.14 4.90 4.95
C ASP A 22 -16.61 4.89 5.24
N PRO A 23 -16.17 5.30 6.45
CA PRO A 23 -14.76 5.32 6.81
C PRO A 23 -14.11 3.93 6.77
N PHE A 24 -14.83 2.87 7.10
CA PHE A 24 -14.30 1.51 7.04
C PHE A 24 -14.00 1.10 5.59
N ASN A 25 -14.90 1.40 4.65
CA ASN A 25 -14.67 1.13 3.23
C ASN A 25 -13.45 1.89 2.70
N ARG A 26 -13.26 3.15 3.12
CA ARG A 26 -12.06 3.92 2.78
C ARG A 26 -10.81 3.22 3.27
N TRP A 27 -10.77 2.92 4.58
CA TRP A 27 -9.64 2.25 5.22
C TRP A 27 -9.32 0.91 4.55
N GLU A 28 -10.32 0.04 4.35
CA GLU A 28 -10.09 -1.27 3.75
C GLU A 28 -9.56 -1.16 2.32
N SER A 29 -10.08 -0.20 1.53
CA SER A 29 -9.59 0.04 0.17
C SER A 29 -8.14 0.52 0.16
N GLY A 30 -7.78 1.44 1.08
CA GLY A 30 -6.40 1.90 1.28
C GLY A 30 -5.45 0.78 1.69
N GLN A 31 -5.86 -0.08 2.65
CA GLN A 31 -5.06 -1.24 3.07
C GLN A 31 -4.82 -2.21 1.91
N ARG A 32 -5.86 -2.51 1.11
CA ARG A 32 -5.77 -3.44 -0.02
C ARG A 32 -4.82 -2.93 -1.10
N LEU A 33 -4.93 -1.64 -1.47
CA LEU A 33 -4.04 -1.01 -2.44
C LEU A 33 -2.60 -0.99 -1.93
N SER A 34 -2.39 -0.56 -0.69
CA SER A 34 -1.06 -0.46 -0.09
C SER A 34 -0.39 -1.83 0.02
N ARG A 35 -1.12 -2.85 0.45
CA ARG A 35 -0.62 -4.23 0.52
C ARG A 35 -0.23 -4.75 -0.86
N LYS A 36 -1.09 -4.57 -1.86
CA LYS A 36 -0.81 -4.99 -3.24
C LYS A 36 0.47 -4.32 -3.76
N LEU A 37 0.59 -3.01 -3.57
CA LEU A 37 1.75 -2.24 -3.99
C LEU A 37 3.04 -2.72 -3.29
N LEU A 38 3.03 -2.85 -1.97
CA LEU A 38 4.20 -3.28 -1.20
C LEU A 38 4.68 -4.67 -1.62
N LEU A 39 3.76 -5.61 -1.86
CA LEU A 39 4.12 -6.95 -2.37
C LEU A 39 4.71 -6.91 -3.79
N GLN A 40 4.18 -6.05 -4.66
CA GLN A 40 4.72 -5.84 -6.02
C GLN A 40 6.14 -5.26 -5.97
N LEU A 41 6.34 -4.21 -5.18
CA LEU A 41 7.63 -3.55 -5.00
C LEU A 41 8.67 -4.50 -4.38
N TYR A 42 8.28 -5.28 -3.38
CA TYR A 42 9.13 -6.30 -2.79
C TYR A 42 9.55 -7.36 -3.82
N SER A 43 8.59 -7.88 -4.60
CA SER A 43 8.87 -8.87 -5.64
C SER A 43 9.86 -8.35 -6.68
N ALA A 44 9.76 -7.07 -7.08
CA ALA A 44 10.71 -6.45 -7.99
C ALA A 44 12.10 -6.30 -7.38
N ALA A 45 12.20 -5.87 -6.12
CA ALA A 45 13.46 -5.76 -5.40
C ALA A 45 14.15 -7.13 -5.27
N GLN A 46 13.39 -8.17 -4.93
CA GLN A 46 13.89 -9.54 -4.85
C GLN A 46 14.38 -10.05 -6.21
N ALA A 47 13.60 -9.85 -7.29
CA ALA A 47 13.98 -10.27 -8.64
C ALA A 47 15.25 -9.57 -9.14
N ALA A 48 15.49 -8.33 -8.72
CA ALA A 48 16.69 -7.59 -9.02
C ALA A 48 17.91 -8.03 -8.18
N ASN A 49 17.75 -8.91 -7.18
CA ASN A 49 18.76 -9.16 -6.14
C ASN A 49 19.23 -7.83 -5.50
N ALA A 50 18.27 -6.96 -5.20
CA ALA A 50 18.52 -5.73 -4.47
C ALA A 50 18.74 -6.03 -2.98
N SER A 51 19.55 -5.20 -2.33
CA SER A 51 19.78 -5.21 -0.89
C SER A 51 19.88 -3.78 -0.38
N SER A 52 19.80 -3.60 0.94
CA SER A 52 19.99 -2.31 1.61
C SER A 52 21.35 -1.66 1.33
N GLU A 53 22.36 -2.47 1.03
CA GLU A 53 23.72 -2.02 0.70
C GLU A 53 23.82 -1.40 -0.69
N ASP A 54 22.98 -1.83 -1.64
CA ASP A 54 22.91 -1.31 -3.01
C ASP A 54 21.60 -0.55 -3.26
N ARG A 55 21.47 0.60 -2.60
CA ARG A 55 20.27 1.46 -2.70
C ARG A 55 19.98 1.92 -4.14
N GLN A 56 21.00 2.03 -4.99
CA GLN A 56 20.80 2.42 -6.38
C GLN A 56 20.05 1.32 -7.14
N ARG A 57 20.47 0.06 -6.96
CA ARG A 57 19.75 -1.10 -7.52
C ARG A 57 18.35 -1.22 -6.95
N LEU A 58 18.18 -1.08 -5.63
CA LEU A 58 16.87 -1.09 -5.00
C LEU A 58 15.95 -0.04 -5.63
N HIS A 59 16.38 1.23 -5.63
CA HIS A 59 15.60 2.32 -6.19
C HIS A 59 15.27 2.10 -7.68
N GLY A 60 16.23 1.62 -8.46
CA GLY A 60 16.02 1.27 -9.87
C GLY A 60 14.93 0.21 -10.04
N ALA A 61 15.00 -0.89 -9.28
CA ALA A 61 14.02 -1.97 -9.33
C ALA A 61 12.60 -1.48 -8.94
N LEU A 62 12.49 -0.64 -7.91
CA LEU A 62 11.21 -0.06 -7.49
C LEU A 62 10.64 0.88 -8.56
N ALA A 63 11.48 1.69 -9.21
CA ALA A 63 11.07 2.59 -10.27
C ALA A 63 10.61 1.84 -11.54
N GLU A 64 11.34 0.79 -11.94
CA GLU A 64 10.96 -0.09 -13.06
C GLU A 64 9.66 -0.84 -12.79
N ALA A 65 9.38 -1.17 -11.53
CA ALA A 65 8.10 -1.74 -11.09
C ALA A 65 6.94 -0.73 -11.03
N GLY A 66 7.17 0.52 -11.41
CA GLY A 66 6.17 1.59 -11.46
C GLY A 66 6.12 2.50 -10.22
N GLY A 67 6.93 2.23 -9.19
CA GLY A 67 7.00 3.03 -7.97
C GLY A 67 5.64 3.19 -7.27
N VAL A 68 5.46 4.30 -6.55
CA VAL A 68 4.17 4.65 -5.95
C VAL A 68 3.27 5.32 -7.01
N PRO A 69 2.08 4.78 -7.32
CA PRO A 69 1.19 5.39 -8.28
C PRO A 69 0.71 6.78 -7.84
N GLU A 70 0.72 7.76 -8.75
CA GLU A 70 0.25 9.13 -8.45
C GLU A 70 -1.21 9.14 -7.97
N ALA A 71 -2.05 8.25 -8.51
CA ALA A 71 -3.45 8.11 -8.10
C ALA A 71 -3.58 7.69 -6.62
N LEU A 72 -2.67 6.83 -6.13
CA LEU A 72 -2.65 6.43 -4.73
C LEU A 72 -2.21 7.59 -3.83
N SER A 73 -1.16 8.32 -4.22
CA SER A 73 -0.72 9.55 -3.53
C SER A 73 -1.82 10.60 -3.46
N ALA A 74 -2.56 10.79 -4.55
CA ALA A 74 -3.71 11.70 -4.62
C ALA A 74 -4.85 11.24 -3.69
N ALA A 75 -5.12 9.93 -3.59
CA ALA A 75 -6.14 9.40 -2.69
C ALA A 75 -5.76 9.58 -1.21
N PHE A 76 -4.49 9.35 -0.84
CA PHE A 76 -3.98 9.67 0.51
C PHE A 76 -4.16 11.17 0.82
N LYS A 77 -3.83 12.04 -0.13
CA LYS A 77 -4.03 13.49 0.03
C LYS A 77 -5.51 13.84 0.22
N ALA A 78 -6.41 13.25 -0.56
CA ALA A 78 -7.85 13.46 -0.44
C ALA A 78 -8.34 13.08 0.97
N LEU A 79 -7.99 11.88 1.44
CA LEU A 79 -8.31 11.40 2.78
C LEU A 79 -7.78 12.34 3.88
N LEU A 80 -6.51 12.75 3.80
CA LEU A 80 -5.88 13.61 4.81
C LEU A 80 -6.49 15.02 4.85
N THR A 81 -6.95 15.53 3.72
CA THR A 81 -7.53 16.89 3.60
C THR A 81 -9.04 16.93 3.77
N ASP A 82 -9.72 15.79 3.84
CA ASP A 82 -11.16 15.71 4.09
C ASP A 82 -11.50 16.27 5.48
N LYS A 83 -12.22 17.39 5.52
CA LYS A 83 -12.57 18.09 6.77
C LYS A 83 -13.63 17.36 7.60
N ASP A 84 -14.33 16.40 7.01
CA ASP A 84 -15.43 15.68 7.66
C ASP A 84 -14.93 14.39 8.35
N LEU A 85 -13.67 14.01 8.11
CA LEU A 85 -12.98 12.92 8.81
C LEU A 85 -12.22 13.40 10.04
N ASP A 86 -12.36 12.69 11.15
CA ASP A 86 -11.60 12.97 12.36
C ASP A 86 -10.12 12.57 12.24
N GLY A 87 -9.27 13.18 13.08
CA GLY A 87 -7.83 12.96 13.04
C GLY A 87 -7.39 11.54 13.42
N SER A 88 -8.16 10.84 14.27
CA SER A 88 -7.82 9.47 14.68
C SER A 88 -8.06 8.47 13.54
N PHE A 89 -9.17 8.63 12.82
CA PHE A 89 -9.44 7.86 11.61
C PHE A 89 -8.36 8.12 10.54
N LYS A 90 -8.01 9.39 10.29
CA LYS A 90 -6.95 9.73 9.34
C LYS A 90 -5.62 9.06 9.68
N ALA A 91 -5.19 9.11 10.95
CA ALA A 91 -3.96 8.47 11.39
C ALA A 91 -3.98 6.94 11.18
N MET A 92 -5.11 6.31 11.48
CA MET A 92 -5.30 4.87 11.23
C MET A 92 -5.29 4.54 9.73
N ALA A 93 -5.96 5.33 8.91
CA ALA A 93 -6.12 5.09 7.48
C ALA A 93 -4.88 5.40 6.63
N VAL A 94 -3.91 6.15 7.17
CA VAL A 94 -2.59 6.33 6.53
C VAL A 94 -1.52 5.36 7.02
N SER A 95 -1.84 4.49 7.98
CA SER A 95 -0.92 3.46 8.45
C SER A 95 -0.80 2.37 7.39
N LEU A 96 0.43 2.04 7.00
CA LEU A 96 0.68 0.96 6.03
C LEU A 96 0.44 -0.42 6.66
N PRO A 97 0.19 -1.47 5.85
CA PRO A 97 0.21 -2.85 6.30
C PRO A 97 1.49 -3.17 7.08
N GLY A 98 1.35 -3.91 8.18
CA GLY A 98 2.47 -4.18 9.08
C GLY A 98 3.49 -5.16 8.48
N GLY A 99 4.76 -5.06 8.88
CA GLY A 99 5.83 -5.93 8.38
C GLY A 99 5.54 -7.44 8.56
N THR A 100 4.95 -7.84 9.69
CA THR A 100 4.53 -9.24 9.93
C THR A 100 3.46 -9.71 8.95
N GLU A 101 2.48 -8.83 8.62
CA GLU A 101 1.44 -9.16 7.64
C GLU A 101 2.04 -9.38 6.24
N LEU A 102 3.07 -8.61 5.88
CA LEU A 102 3.78 -8.74 4.61
C LEU A 102 4.65 -9.99 4.58
N LEU A 103 5.37 -10.28 5.68
CA LEU A 103 6.17 -11.50 5.85
C LEU A 103 5.32 -12.76 5.66
N ASP A 104 4.16 -12.83 6.32
CA ASP A 104 3.25 -13.97 6.23
C ASP A 104 2.71 -14.18 4.80
N ALA A 105 2.74 -13.15 3.95
CA ALA A 105 2.27 -13.20 2.58
C ALA A 105 3.33 -13.71 1.58
N ILE A 106 4.61 -13.75 1.97
CA ILE A 106 5.75 -14.02 1.10
C ILE A 106 6.52 -15.23 1.66
N PRO A 107 6.49 -16.39 0.99
CA PRO A 107 7.33 -17.54 1.37
C PRO A 107 8.81 -17.18 1.35
N ASP A 108 9.56 -17.58 2.38
CA ASP A 108 11.00 -17.35 2.52
C ASP A 108 11.43 -15.87 2.36
N ALA A 109 10.58 -14.95 2.82
CA ALA A 109 10.84 -13.52 2.77
C ALA A 109 12.12 -13.12 3.51
N ASP A 110 12.95 -12.31 2.88
CA ASP A 110 14.02 -11.55 3.51
C ASP A 110 13.42 -10.44 4.41
N PRO A 111 13.55 -10.53 5.75
CA PRO A 111 13.01 -9.55 6.67
C PRO A 111 13.72 -8.19 6.62
N THR A 112 14.98 -8.16 6.16
CA THR A 112 15.74 -6.93 5.99
C THR A 112 15.18 -6.15 4.81
N LEU A 113 14.98 -6.82 3.67
CA LEU A 113 14.46 -6.19 2.47
C LEU A 113 13.03 -5.65 2.64
N ILE A 114 12.21 -6.22 3.53
CA ILE A 114 10.89 -5.67 3.87
C ILE A 114 10.96 -4.33 4.59
N HIS A 115 12.07 -4.04 5.29
CA HIS A 115 12.25 -2.77 6.02
C HIS A 115 12.82 -1.63 5.16
N GLU A 116 13.30 -1.92 3.95
CA GLU A 116 13.87 -0.95 3.02
C GLU A 116 12.84 -0.42 2.01
#